data_AF-A0A1C5MTU6-F1
#
_entry.id   AF-A0A1C5MTU6-F1
#
_cell.length_a   1.000
_cell.length_b   1.000
_cell.length_c   1.000
_cell.angle_alpha   90.00
_cell.angle_beta   90.00
_cell.angle_gamma   90.00
#
_symmetry.space_group_name_H-M   'P 1'
#
loop_
_entity.id
_entity.type
_entity.pdbx_description
1 polymer ?
#
loop_
_entity_poly.entity_id
_entity_poly.type
_entity_poly.pdbx_seq_one_letter_code
_entity_poly.pdbx_strand_id
1 'polypeptide(L)' 'MKQSTYTVQIVEPTDGHILTQASDIDLKDRIFSEKIFLGVNDSIDNWKEITIKEADNLKQKQRDLIEKELKK' A
#
# COMPACT_ATOMS: atom_id res chain seq x y z
N MET A 1 -10.65 -8.43 31.95
CA MET A 1 -10.46 -7.56 30.77
C MET A 1 -9.04 -7.01 30.81
N LYS A 2 -8.27 -7.10 29.73
CA LYS A 2 -6.95 -6.44 29.61
C LYS A 2 -7.08 -5.32 28.59
N GLN A 3 -6.71 -4.10 28.97
CA GLN A 3 -6.72 -2.92 28.14
C GLN A 3 -5.27 -2.47 27.91
N SER A 4 -4.94 -2.08 26.69
CA SER A 4 -3.62 -1.55 26.34
C SER A 4 -3.79 -0.36 25.42
N THR A 5 -2.98 0.68 25.65
CA THR A 5 -2.94 1.88 24.83
C THR A 5 -1.65 1.86 24.04
N TYR A 6 -1.74 2.15 22.74
CA TYR A 6 -0.58 2.21 21.87
C TYR A 6 -0.61 3.49 21.03
N THR A 7 0.59 3.97 20.69
CA THR A 7 0.78 5.05 19.74
C THR A 7 0.79 4.45 18.33
N VAL A 8 0.07 5.07 17.40
CA VAL A 8 0.16 4.76 15.97
C VAL A 8 0.97 5.84 15.27
N GLN A 9 1.76 5.45 14.29
CA GLN A 9 2.41 6.40 13.40
C GLN A 9 1.53 6.63 12.18
N ILE A 10 1.42 7.88 11.78
CA ILE A 10 0.69 8.27 10.58
C ILE A 10 1.72 8.67 9.54
N VAL A 11 1.60 8.10 8.35
CA VAL A 11 2.49 8.41 7.23
C VAL A 11 1.66 8.87 6.05
N GLU A 12 2.06 10.01 5.50
CA GLU A 12 1.48 10.66 4.34
C GLU A 12 2.60 10.84 3.30
N PRO A 13 2.34 10.53 2.02
CA PRO A 13 3.30 10.76 0.95
C PRO A 13 3.47 12.25 0.69
N THR A 14 4.54 12.62 -0.01
CA THR A 14 4.71 13.97 -0.53
C THR A 14 3.68 14.27 -1.62
N ASP A 15 3.43 15.56 -1.86
CA ASP A 15 2.47 15.99 -2.89
C ASP A 15 2.80 15.36 -4.26
N GLY A 16 1.76 14.85 -4.91
CA GLY A 16 1.90 14.15 -6.20
C GLY A 16 2.33 12.69 -6.11
N HIS A 17 2.41 12.12 -4.90
CA HIS A 17 2.79 10.73 -4.65
C HIS A 17 1.71 9.95 -3.90
N ILE A 18 1.88 8.63 -3.87
CA ILE A 18 1.06 7.69 -3.13
C ILE A 18 1.96 6.63 -2.49
N LEU A 19 1.51 6.03 -1.39
CA LEU A 19 2.20 4.94 -0.73
C LEU A 19 1.72 3.60 -1.30
N THR A 20 2.66 2.70 -1.55
CA THR A 20 2.40 1.29 -1.86
C THR A 20 3.34 0.40 -1.08
N GLN A 21 3.09 -0.91 -1.04
CA GLN A 21 3.94 -1.85 -0.32
C GLN A 21 5.28 -2.06 -1.06
N ALA A 22 6.39 -1.97 -0.32
CA ALA A 22 7.76 -2.10 -0.83
C ALA A 22 8.22 -3.56 -0.98
N SER A 23 7.63 -4.47 -0.21
CA SER A 23 8.03 -5.87 -0.08
C SER A 23 7.45 -6.79 -1.16
N ASP A 24 7.77 -8.09 -1.09
CA ASP A 24 7.39 -9.20 -2.00
C ASP A 24 5.88 -9.50 -2.02
N ILE A 25 5.04 -8.46 -2.05
CA ILE A 25 3.60 -8.58 -2.27
C ILE A 25 3.37 -8.55 -3.77
N ASP A 26 2.67 -9.58 -4.26
CA ASP A 26 2.26 -9.67 -5.66
C ASP A 26 1.46 -8.43 -6.03
N LEU A 27 1.67 -7.91 -7.24
CA LEU A 27 0.99 -6.72 -7.73
C LEU A 27 -0.53 -6.82 -7.60
N LYS A 28 -1.10 -8.03 -7.69
CA LYS A 28 -2.54 -8.25 -7.54
C LYS A 28 -3.06 -7.92 -6.14
N ASP A 29 -2.22 -8.10 -5.12
CA ASP A 29 -2.57 -7.93 -3.71
C ASP A 29 -2.06 -6.60 -3.11
N ARG A 30 -1.38 -5.78 -3.92
CA ARG A 30 -0.80 -4.51 -3.45
C ARG A 30 -1.87 -3.49 -3.11
N ILE A 31 -1.60 -2.78 -2.02
CA ILE A 31 -2.37 -1.61 -1.58
C ILE A 31 -1.72 -0.33 -2.13
N PHE A 32 -2.57 0.64 -2.49
CA PHE A 32 -2.18 1.99 -2.85
C PHE A 32 -2.99 2.96 -1.98
N SER A 33 -2.32 3.80 -1.18
CA SER A 33 -2.99 4.71 -0.24
C SER A 33 -2.32 6.07 -0.15
N GLU A 34 -3.12 7.12 -0.05
CA GLU A 34 -2.65 8.50 0.24
C GLU A 34 -2.32 8.70 1.72
N LYS A 35 -2.63 7.71 2.56
CA LYS A 35 -2.36 7.76 4.00
C LYS A 35 -2.33 6.37 4.60
N ILE A 36 -1.36 6.09 5.46
CA ILE A 36 -1.28 4.82 6.18
C ILE A 36 -1.12 5.06 7.68
N PHE A 37 -1.55 4.06 8.45
CA PHE A 37 -1.44 4.03 9.90
C PHE A 37 -0.62 2.80 10.27
N LEU A 38 0.60 3.03 10.77
CA LEU A 38 1.48 1.97 11.22
C LEU A 38 1.20 1.67 12.69
N GLY A 39 0.83 0.42 12.95
CA GLY A 39 0.73 -0.11 14.30
C GLY A 39 2.11 -0.40 14.89
N VAL A 40 2.14 -0.80 16.17
CA VAL A 40 3.39 -1.05 16.92
C VAL A 40 4.29 -2.15 16.35
N ASN A 41 3.75 -3.02 15.49
CA ASN A 41 4.47 -4.14 14.88
C ASN A 41 4.69 -3.96 13.36
N ASP A 42 4.38 -2.79 12.80
CA ASP A 42 4.62 -2.47 11.40
C ASP A 42 5.79 -1.49 11.26
N SER A 43 6.41 -1.43 10.07
CA SER A 43 7.53 -0.54 9.78
C SER A 43 7.28 0.24 8.48
N ILE A 44 7.77 1.47 8.45
CA ILE A 44 7.81 2.30 7.24
C ILE A 44 8.61 1.62 6.12
N ASP A 45 9.58 0.76 6.46
CA ASP A 45 10.40 0.03 5.47
C ASP A 45 9.55 -0.94 4.62
N ASN A 46 8.37 -1.33 5.09
CA ASN A 46 7.41 -2.15 4.33
C ASN A 46 6.67 -1.34 3.27
N TRP A 47 6.83 -0.03 3.24
CA TRP A 47 6.14 0.89 2.35
C TRP A 47 7.12 1.68 1.49
N LYS A 48 6.67 2.00 0.29
CA LYS A 48 7.38 2.78 -0.70
C LYS A 48 6.48 3.87 -1.21
N GLU A 49 7.04 5.05 -1.31
CA GLU A 49 6.44 6.17 -2.00
C GLU A 49 6.71 6.10 -3.51
N ILE A 50 5.66 6.28 -4.30
CA ILE A 50 5.71 6.29 -5.76
C ILE A 50 4.90 7.46 -6.31
N THR A 51 5.22 7.94 -7.50
CA THR A 51 4.43 9.01 -8.13
C THR A 51 3.02 8.52 -8.47
N ILE A 52 2.05 9.44 -8.53
CA ILE A 52 0.67 9.12 -8.98
C ILE A 52 0.67 8.44 -10.35
N LYS A 53 1.52 8.92 -11.28
CA LYS A 53 1.65 8.34 -12.62
C LYS A 53 2.13 6.88 -12.59
N GLU A 54 3.10 6.56 -11.74
CA GLU A 54 3.54 5.17 -11.55
C GLU A 54 2.42 4.32 -10.95
N ALA A 55 1.70 4.86 -9.97
CA ALA A 55 0.59 4.19 -9.33
C ALA A 55 -0.54 3.86 -10.31
N ASP A 56 -0.91 4.79 -11.18
CA ASP A 56 -1.96 4.55 -12.19
C ASP A 56 -1.59 3.42 -13.15
N ASN A 57 -0.33 3.39 -13.59
CA ASN A 57 0.17 2.29 -14.42
C ASN A 57 0.13 0.95 -13.69
N LEU A 58 0.47 0.93 -12.39
CA LEU A 58 0.45 -0.29 -11.58
C LEU A 58 -0.98 -0.75 -11.27
N LYS A 59 -1.90 0.16 -10.95
CA LYS A 59 -3.33 -0.13 -10.75
C LYS A 59 -3.97 -0.70 -12.01
N GLN A 60 -3.61 -0.19 -13.19
CA GLN A 60 -4.12 -0.76 -14.43
C GLN A 60 -3.62 -2.20 -14.63
N LYS A 61 -2.32 -2.44 -14.44
CA LYS A 61 -1.75 -3.80 -14.49
C LYS A 61 -2.39 -4.73 -13.46
N GLN A 62 -2.66 -4.27 -12.24
CA GLN A 62 -3.34 -5.02 -11.19
C GLN A 62 -4.74 -5.45 -11.66
N ARG A 63 -5.53 -4.55 -12.24
CA ARG A 63 -6.85 -4.87 -12.82
C ARG A 63 -6.75 -5.91 -13.92
N ASP A 64 -5.81 -5.75 -14.86
CA ASP A 64 -5.61 -6.68 -15.97
C ASP A 64 -5.24 -8.09 -15.48
N LEU A 65 -4.45 -8.21 -14.40
CA LEU A 65 -4.10 -9.48 -13.77
C LEU A 65 -5.33 -10.15 -13.14
N ILE A 66 -6.10 -9.40 -12.35
CA ILE A 66 -7.31 -9.89 -11.70
C ILE A 66 -8.34 -10.34 -12.76
N GLU A 67 -8.54 -9.56 -13.83
CA GLU A 67 -9.45 -9.94 -14.91
C GLU A 67 -9.01 -11.21 -15.64
N LYS A 68 -7.70 -11.43 -15.83
CA LYS A 68 -7.19 -12.65 -16.45
C LYS A 68 -7.42 -13.88 -15.57
N GLU A 69 -7.28 -13.74 -14.24
CA GLU A 69 -7.57 -14.83 -13.31
C GLU A 69 -9.07 -15.15 -13.26
N LEU A 70 -9.95 -14.15 -13.32
CA LEU A 70 -11.41 -14.34 -13.32
C LEU A 70 -11.96 -14.97 -14.61
N LYS A 71 -11.24 -14.86 -15.74
CA LYS A 71 -11.64 -15.44 -17.03
C LYS A 71 -11.09 -16.86 -17.28
N LYS A 72 -10.32 -17.39 -16.32
CA LYS A 72 -9.75 -18.75 -16.35
C LYS A 72 -10.69 -19.76 -15.71
#